data_AF-A0A661HW68-F1
#
_entry.id   AF-A0A661HW68-F1
#
_cell.length_a   1.000
_cell.length_b   1.000
_cell.length_c   1.000
_cell.angle_alpha   90.00
_cell.angle_beta   90.00
_cell.angle_gamma   90.00
#
_symmetry.space_group_name_H-M   'P 1'
#
loop_
_entity.id
_entity.type
_entity.pdbx_description
1 polymer ?
#
loop_
_entity_poly.entity_id
_entity_poly.type
_entity_poly.pdbx_seq_one_letter_code
_entity_poly.pdbx_strand_id
1 'polypeptide(L)'
;MISTQEHKSLNTKRHLNPSEIQAHLKGVEYIIMAAPATRNDRKAPIHFTIFLNTTDRLPEEIKTAVLEKFAKQYKITQIEDLFSQLDAVAFSLTTQETPMPLHLFKQEDKRALPNGIMHVIDFEGDSNEFKEAKEKDLTGWSYSYN
;
A
#
# COMPACT_ATOMS: atom_id res chain seq x y z
N MET A 1 13.94 12.17 -19.87
CA MET A 1 14.85 11.01 -19.68
C MET A 1 14.21 10.09 -18.66
N ILE A 2 13.69 8.95 -19.09
CA ILE A 2 13.13 7.94 -18.18
C ILE A 2 14.31 7.09 -17.73
N SER A 3 14.69 7.22 -16.46
CA SER A 3 15.72 6.40 -15.85
C SER A 3 15.19 4.98 -15.70
N THR A 4 15.69 4.05 -16.50
CA THR A 4 15.45 2.61 -16.33
C THR A 4 16.26 2.13 -15.13
N GLN A 5 15.64 2.08 -13.95
CA GLN A 5 16.21 1.38 -12.80
C GLN A 5 16.12 -0.13 -13.06
N GLU A 6 17.26 -0.82 -13.02
CA GLU A 6 17.33 -2.28 -13.07
C GLU A 6 16.53 -2.89 -11.90
N HIS A 7 15.56 -3.75 -12.23
CA HIS A 7 14.66 -4.39 -11.29
C HIS A 7 15.39 -5.48 -10.48
N LYS A 8 16.05 -5.10 -9.39
CA LYS A 8 16.57 -6.03 -8.37
C LYS A 8 15.40 -6.65 -7.59
N SER A 9 15.50 -7.94 -7.31
CA SER A 9 14.58 -8.68 -6.43
C SER A 9 14.37 -7.92 -5.11
N LEU A 10 13.12 -7.80 -4.65
CA LEU A 10 12.80 -7.19 -3.36
C LEU A 10 13.38 -8.03 -2.22
N ASN A 11 14.55 -7.63 -1.73
CA ASN A 11 15.18 -8.26 -0.58
C ASN A 11 14.99 -7.37 0.65
N THR A 12 14.14 -7.80 1.58
CA THR A 12 13.99 -7.15 2.88
C THR A 12 15.29 -7.26 3.66
N LYS A 13 15.89 -6.12 4.00
CA LYS A 13 17.11 -6.06 4.83
C LYS A 13 16.75 -6.07 6.31
N ARG A 14 15.81 -5.21 6.70
CA ARG A 14 15.26 -5.11 8.06
C ARG A 14 13.96 -4.31 8.06
N HIS A 15 13.23 -4.38 9.16
CA HIS A 15 12.11 -3.49 9.43
C HIS A 15 12.59 -2.20 10.12
N LEU A 16 11.84 -1.11 9.94
CA LEU A 16 12.00 0.11 10.71
C LEU A 16 11.58 -0.13 12.16
N ASN A 17 12.26 0.50 13.10
CA ASN A 17 11.85 0.53 14.50
C ASN A 17 10.80 1.62 14.77
N PRO A 18 10.15 1.69 15.95
CA PRO A 18 9.08 2.65 16.20
C PRO A 18 9.46 4.12 16.00
N SER A 19 10.67 4.53 16.43
CA SER A 19 11.13 5.92 16.24
C SER A 19 11.40 6.26 14.78
N GLU A 20 11.92 5.29 14.02
CA GLU A 20 12.14 5.44 12.57
C GLU A 20 10.80 5.51 11.82
N ILE A 21 9.80 4.71 12.22
CA ILE A 21 8.46 4.76 11.64
C ILE A 21 7.83 6.13 11.87
N GLN A 22 7.89 6.66 13.09
CA GLN A 22 7.34 7.98 13.40
C GLN A 22 8.02 9.09 12.60
N ALA A 23 9.36 9.04 12.47
CA ALA A 23 10.11 10.01 11.68
C ALA A 23 9.80 9.89 10.18
N HIS A 24 9.70 8.66 9.67
CA HIS A 24 9.42 8.36 8.27
C HIS A 24 8.03 8.84 7.84
N LEU A 25 7.03 8.69 8.71
CA LEU A 25 5.66 9.12 8.45
C LEU A 25 5.46 10.64 8.59
N LYS A 26 6.48 11.39 9.02
CA LYS A 26 6.35 12.84 9.16
C LYS A 26 6.20 13.50 7.79
N GLY A 27 5.05 14.13 7.57
CA GLY A 27 4.73 14.83 6.32
C GLY A 27 4.20 13.92 5.20
N VAL A 28 4.12 12.61 5.42
CA VAL A 28 3.44 11.67 4.51
C VAL A 28 1.93 11.89 4.64
N GLU A 29 1.23 12.11 3.53
CA GLU A 29 -0.24 12.14 3.49
C GLU A 29 -0.80 10.72 3.35
N TYR A 30 -0.34 10.03 2.31
CA TYR A 30 -0.77 8.68 2.00
C TYR A 30 0.31 7.91 1.26
N ILE A 31 0.14 6.59 1.24
CA ILE A 31 0.95 5.66 0.49
C ILE A 31 0.00 4.82 -0.35
N ILE A 32 0.34 4.60 -1.61
CA ILE A 32 -0.36 3.63 -2.46
C ILE A 32 0.59 2.51 -2.83
N MET A 33 0.15 1.28 -2.63
CA MET A 33 0.85 0.06 -3.02
C MET A 33 0.00 -0.69 -4.04
N ALA A 34 0.66 -1.26 -5.04
CA ALA A 34 0.08 -2.17 -6.00
C ALA A 34 0.93 -3.44 -6.04
N ALA A 35 0.26 -4.58 -5.90
CA ALA A 35 0.87 -5.90 -5.95
C ALA A 35 0.03 -6.82 -6.85
N PRO A 36 0.59 -7.93 -7.35
CA PRO A 36 -0.18 -8.91 -8.08
C PRO A 36 -1.25 -9.51 -7.17
N ALA A 37 -2.49 -9.64 -7.65
CA ALA A 37 -3.51 -10.34 -6.88
C ALA A 37 -3.11 -11.81 -6.71
N THR A 38 -3.08 -12.28 -5.46
CA THR A 38 -2.56 -13.61 -5.06
C THR A 38 -3.61 -14.70 -5.06
N ARG A 39 -4.89 -14.33 -5.23
CA ARG A 39 -6.02 -15.26 -5.24
C ARG A 39 -6.14 -15.98 -6.57
N ASN A 40 -6.36 -17.29 -6.51
CA ASN A 40 -6.58 -18.11 -7.71
C ASN A 40 -7.95 -17.83 -8.37
N ASP A 41 -8.92 -17.35 -7.59
CA ASP A 41 -10.27 -16.96 -8.03
C ASP A 41 -10.39 -15.44 -8.27
N ARG A 42 -9.26 -14.76 -8.43
CA ARG A 42 -9.20 -13.29 -8.61
C ARG A 42 -10.10 -12.84 -9.75
N LYS A 43 -10.93 -11.85 -9.49
CA LYS A 43 -11.76 -11.20 -10.51
C LYS A 43 -11.08 -9.99 -11.11
N ALA A 44 -10.14 -9.40 -10.37
CA ALA A 44 -9.29 -8.32 -10.85
C ALA A 44 -7.81 -8.67 -10.61
N PRO A 45 -6.89 -8.24 -11.50
CA PRO A 45 -5.53 -8.76 -11.53
C PRO A 45 -4.58 -8.11 -10.51
N ILE A 46 -4.94 -6.97 -9.91
CA ILE A 46 -4.07 -6.18 -9.05
C ILE A 46 -4.71 -6.05 -7.65
N HIS A 47 -3.91 -6.31 -6.63
CA HIS A 47 -4.23 -5.97 -5.25
C HIS A 47 -3.68 -4.57 -4.94
N PHE A 48 -4.57 -3.67 -4.54
CA PHE A 48 -4.23 -2.32 -4.14
C PHE A 48 -4.38 -2.17 -2.64
N THR A 49 -3.41 -1.47 -2.04
CA THR A 49 -3.51 -0.99 -0.66
C THR A 49 -3.24 0.50 -0.63
N ILE A 50 -4.16 1.27 -0.05
CA ILE A 50 -3.97 2.68 0.27
C ILE A 50 -3.81 2.80 1.78
N PHE A 51 -2.68 3.37 2.20
CA PHE A 51 -2.40 3.67 3.60
C PHE A 51 -2.53 5.18 3.79
N LEU A 52 -3.62 5.63 4.41
CA LEU A 52 -3.80 7.03 4.78
C LEU A 52 -3.12 7.27 6.12
N ASN A 53 -2.25 8.28 6.20
CA ASN A 53 -1.53 8.63 7.42
C ASN A 53 -2.41 9.39 8.41
N THR A 54 -3.51 8.74 8.83
CA THR A 54 -4.42 9.22 9.85
C THR A 54 -4.84 8.06 10.75
N THR A 55 -5.19 8.41 11.99
CA THR A 55 -5.83 7.49 12.95
C THR A 55 -7.30 7.84 13.18
N ASP A 56 -7.83 8.80 12.42
CA ASP A 56 -9.22 9.21 12.50
C ASP A 56 -10.13 8.11 11.97
N ARG A 57 -11.27 7.91 12.64
CA ARG A 57 -12.33 7.06 12.09
C ARG A 57 -13.03 7.80 10.98
N LEU A 58 -12.82 7.35 9.74
CA LEU A 58 -13.51 7.91 8.59
C LEU A 58 -14.96 7.41 8.53
N PRO A 59 -15.96 8.31 8.42
CA PRO A 59 -17.33 7.93 8.08
C PRO A 59 -17.40 7.23 6.72
N GLU A 60 -18.41 6.38 6.50
CA GLU A 60 -18.55 5.62 5.24
C GLU A 60 -18.59 6.53 4.00
N GLU A 61 -19.31 7.65 4.06
CA GLU A 61 -19.34 8.64 2.97
C GLU A 61 -17.96 9.19 2.61
N ILE A 62 -17.08 9.38 3.60
CA ILE A 62 -15.70 9.84 3.38
C ILE A 62 -14.86 8.71 2.81
N LYS A 63 -15.04 7.46 3.28
CA LYS A 63 -14.35 6.30 2.71
C LYS A 63 -14.68 6.14 1.22
N THR A 64 -15.96 6.27 0.85
CA THR A 64 -16.40 6.24 -0.55
C THR A 64 -15.77 7.36 -1.36
N ALA A 65 -15.83 8.61 -0.89
CA ALA A 65 -15.26 9.76 -1.60
C ALA A 65 -13.74 9.63 -1.78
N VAL A 66 -13.04 9.10 -0.78
CA VAL A 66 -11.61 8.79 -0.87
C VAL A 66 -11.37 7.73 -1.93
N LEU A 67 -12.07 6.60 -1.88
CA LEU A 67 -11.92 5.53 -2.88
C LEU A 67 -12.15 6.04 -4.31
N GLU A 68 -13.21 6.83 -4.53
CA GLU A 68 -13.51 7.45 -5.83
C GLU A 68 -12.40 8.39 -6.31
N LYS A 69 -11.85 9.22 -5.41
CA LYS A 69 -10.70 10.09 -5.70
C LYS A 69 -9.52 9.26 -6.20
N PHE A 70 -9.15 8.20 -5.45
CA PHE A 70 -8.03 7.33 -5.80
C PHE A 70 -8.30 6.57 -7.10
N ALA A 71 -9.50 6.04 -7.29
CA ALA A 71 -9.87 5.31 -8.49
C ALA A 71 -9.75 6.21 -9.73
N LYS A 72 -10.22 7.46 -9.65
CA LYS A 72 -10.07 8.43 -10.72
C LYS A 72 -8.60 8.81 -10.97
N GLN A 73 -7.86 9.11 -9.91
CA GLN A 73 -6.46 9.55 -9.99
C GLN A 73 -5.55 8.48 -10.61
N TYR A 74 -5.75 7.22 -10.22
CA TYR A 74 -4.91 6.08 -10.60
C TYR A 74 -5.54 5.20 -11.70
N LYS A 75 -6.63 5.68 -12.30
CA LYS A 75 -7.41 4.99 -13.35
C LYS A 75 -7.76 3.55 -12.99
N ILE A 76 -8.13 3.34 -11.72
CA ILE A 76 -8.51 2.03 -11.20
C ILE A 76 -9.94 1.74 -11.62
N THR A 77 -10.16 0.55 -12.16
CA THR A 77 -11.46 0.01 -12.55
C THR A 77 -11.67 -1.35 -11.87
N GLN A 78 -12.90 -1.89 -12.00
CA GLN A 78 -13.23 -3.24 -11.50
C GLN A 78 -12.91 -3.44 -10.01
N ILE A 79 -13.22 -2.44 -9.18
CA ILE A 79 -12.95 -2.51 -7.74
C ILE A 79 -13.84 -3.55 -7.10
N GLU A 80 -13.22 -4.50 -6.39
CA GLU A 80 -13.88 -5.58 -5.67
C GLU A 80 -13.19 -5.86 -4.33
N ASP A 81 -13.87 -6.62 -3.45
CA ASP A 81 -13.33 -7.07 -2.16
C ASP A 81 -12.72 -5.94 -1.31
N LEU A 82 -13.45 -4.83 -1.23
CA LEU A 82 -13.05 -3.63 -0.48
C LEU A 82 -13.12 -3.84 1.03
N PHE A 83 -11.99 -3.60 1.70
CA PHE A 83 -11.86 -3.50 3.15
C PHE A 83 -11.31 -2.11 3.52
N SER A 84 -11.85 -1.51 4.59
CA SER A 84 -11.45 -0.16 5.01
C SER A 84 -11.51 -0.03 6.54
N GLN A 85 -10.34 0.05 7.18
CA GLN A 85 -10.21 0.02 8.64
C GLN A 85 -8.91 0.67 9.13
N LEU A 86 -8.91 1.07 10.41
CA LEU A 86 -7.67 1.40 11.11
C LEU A 86 -6.91 0.11 11.42
N ASP A 87 -5.66 0.01 10.98
CA ASP A 87 -4.84 -1.16 11.27
C ASP A 87 -3.33 -0.87 11.33
N ALA A 88 -2.58 -1.87 11.77
CA ALA A 88 -1.14 -1.83 11.92
C ALA A 88 -0.42 -1.99 10.56
N VAL A 89 0.56 -1.12 10.36
CA VAL A 89 1.42 -1.07 9.17
C VAL A 89 2.88 -1.10 9.61
N ALA A 90 3.63 -2.09 9.12
CA ALA A 90 5.07 -2.13 9.26
C ALA A 90 5.76 -1.52 8.03
N PHE A 91 7.03 -1.18 8.18
CA PHE A 91 7.84 -0.61 7.12
C PHE A 91 9.14 -1.39 6.97
N SER A 92 9.41 -1.87 5.76
CA SER A 92 10.57 -2.71 5.45
C SER A 92 11.57 -1.93 4.60
N LEU A 93 12.83 -1.89 5.03
CA LEU A 93 13.92 -1.42 4.19
C LEU A 93 14.26 -2.51 3.17
N THR A 94 14.21 -2.15 1.90
CA THR A 94 14.53 -3.05 0.78
C THR A 94 15.77 -2.55 0.04
N THR A 95 15.95 -2.99 -1.19
CA THR A 95 16.93 -2.40 -2.12
C THR A 95 16.46 -1.06 -2.70
N GLN A 96 15.19 -0.70 -2.51
CA GLN A 96 14.63 0.59 -2.96
C GLN A 96 14.89 1.70 -1.93
N GLU A 97 14.85 2.95 -2.39
CA GLU A 97 15.15 4.14 -1.55
C GLU A 97 14.09 4.39 -0.48
N THR A 98 12.82 4.15 -0.79
CA THR A 98 11.73 4.34 0.17
C THR A 98 11.36 3.03 0.87
N PRO A 99 11.07 3.04 2.18
CA PRO A 99 10.59 1.86 2.89
C PRO A 99 9.30 1.30 2.25
N MET A 100 9.21 -0.02 2.13
CA MET A 100 8.01 -0.70 1.65
C MET A 100 6.98 -0.79 2.79
N PRO A 101 5.73 -0.32 2.61
CA PRO A 101 4.68 -0.52 3.60
C PRO A 101 4.23 -1.99 3.59
N LEU A 102 3.80 -2.49 4.74
CA LEU A 102 3.25 -3.83 4.91
C LEU A 102 2.03 -3.78 5.82
N HIS A 103 0.84 -4.09 5.29
CA HIS A 103 -0.36 -4.26 6.10
C HIS A 103 -0.23 -5.55 6.93
N LEU A 104 -0.28 -5.41 8.26
CA LEU A 104 -0.17 -6.54 9.18
C LEU A 104 -1.57 -7.03 9.52
N PHE A 105 -2.16 -7.93 8.73
CA PHE A 105 -3.52 -8.43 9.03
C PHE A 105 -3.54 -9.42 10.22
N LYS A 106 -2.48 -10.21 10.42
CA LYS A 106 -2.42 -11.23 11.48
C LYS A 106 -1.98 -10.64 12.82
N GLN A 107 -2.66 -11.06 13.89
CA GLN A 107 -2.34 -10.62 15.26
C GLN A 107 -0.94 -11.02 15.73
N GLU A 108 -0.41 -12.14 15.25
CA GLU A 108 0.97 -12.57 15.53
C GLU A 108 1.99 -11.58 14.96
N ASP A 109 1.81 -11.16 13.70
CA ASP A 109 2.69 -10.21 13.03
C ASP A 109 2.60 -8.82 13.67
N LYS A 110 1.39 -8.38 14.06
CA LYS A 110 1.18 -7.12 14.81
C LYS A 110 1.96 -7.07 16.12
N ARG A 111 2.19 -8.21 16.77
CA ARG A 111 2.96 -8.31 18.03
C ARG A 111 4.46 -8.46 17.77
N ALA A 112 4.83 -9.15 16.71
CA ALA A 112 6.21 -9.47 16.39
C ALA A 112 6.97 -8.32 15.71
N LEU A 113 6.28 -7.51 14.91
CA LEU A 113 6.89 -6.46 14.10
C LEU A 113 6.58 -5.07 14.65
N PRO A 114 7.59 -4.16 14.71
CA PRO A 114 7.32 -2.75 14.93
C PRO A 114 6.38 -2.19 13.86
N ASN A 115 5.37 -1.44 14.30
CA ASN A 115 4.33 -0.92 13.42
C ASN A 115 3.82 0.46 13.87
N GLY A 116 3.20 1.17 12.94
CA GLY A 116 2.36 2.35 13.20
C GLY A 116 0.91 2.05 12.83
N ILE A 117 -0.03 2.82 13.38
CA ILE A 117 -1.45 2.71 13.02
C ILE A 117 -1.76 3.71 11.89
N MET A 118 -2.41 3.21 10.84
CA MET A 118 -2.87 4.01 9.70
C MET A 118 -4.28 3.55 9.31
N HIS A 119 -5.02 4.37 8.55
CA HIS A 119 -6.26 3.93 7.92
C HIS A 119 -5.94 3.21 6.62
N VAL A 120 -6.16 1.91 6.59
CA VAL A 120 -5.85 1.01 5.47
C VAL A 120 -7.10 0.78 4.65
N ILE A 121 -6.99 0.97 3.35
CA ILE A 121 -8.02 0.62 2.35
C ILE A 121 -7.42 -0.42 1.42
N ASP A 122 -7.88 -1.66 1.52
CA ASP A 122 -7.45 -2.79 0.70
C ASP A 122 -8.55 -3.20 -0.25
N PHE A 123 -8.22 -3.49 -1.50
CA PHE A 123 -9.17 -3.96 -2.50
C PHE A 123 -8.46 -4.62 -3.68
N GLU A 124 -9.21 -5.38 -4.47
CA GLU A 124 -8.76 -5.82 -5.79
C GLU A 124 -9.27 -4.85 -6.86
N GLY A 125 -8.49 -4.64 -7.93
CA GLY A 125 -8.89 -3.81 -9.06
C GLY A 125 -8.03 -4.05 -10.28
N ASP A 126 -8.33 -3.34 -11.36
CA ASP A 126 -7.50 -3.29 -12.57
C ASP A 126 -7.07 -1.85 -12.85
N SER A 127 -5.89 -1.67 -13.44
CA SER A 127 -5.43 -0.41 -13.98
C SER A 127 -4.33 -0.65 -15.01
N ASN A 128 -4.37 0.12 -16.11
CA ASN A 128 -3.31 0.10 -17.12
C ASN A 128 -2.08 0.91 -16.68
N GLU A 129 -2.21 1.76 -15.66
CA GLU A 129 -1.09 2.53 -15.09
C GLU A 129 -0.19 1.66 -14.18
N PHE A 130 -0.65 0.44 -13.83
CA PHE A 130 0.04 -0.50 -12.94
C PHE A 130 0.28 -1.85 -13.62
N LYS A 131 0.52 -1.83 -14.94
CA LYS A 131 0.70 -3.06 -15.74
C LYS A 131 1.82 -3.96 -15.22
N GLU A 132 2.88 -3.40 -14.65
CA GLU A 132 3.99 -4.15 -14.08
C GLU A 132 3.52 -5.08 -12.94
N ALA A 133 2.50 -4.68 -12.19
CA ALA A 133 1.93 -5.52 -11.13
C ALA A 133 1.19 -6.74 -11.69
N LYS A 134 0.42 -6.57 -12.77
CA LYS A 134 -0.36 -7.68 -13.36
C LYS A 134 0.37 -8.50 -14.43
N GLU A 135 1.35 -7.93 -15.14
CA GLU A 135 2.04 -8.57 -16.26
C GLU A 135 3.42 -9.13 -15.88
N LYS A 136 4.06 -8.57 -14.85
CA LYS A 136 5.43 -8.94 -14.44
C LYS A 136 5.51 -9.41 -12.98
N ASP A 137 4.38 -9.58 -12.32
CA ASP A 137 4.25 -9.95 -10.92
C ASP A 137 5.08 -9.06 -9.96
N LEU A 138 5.21 -7.76 -10.28
CA LEU A 138 6.01 -6.83 -9.49
C LEU A 138 5.17 -6.07 -8.46
N THR A 139 5.68 -5.95 -7.23
CA THR A 139 5.11 -5.06 -6.23
C THR A 139 5.77 -3.69 -6.32
N GLY A 140 4.97 -2.63 -6.29
CA GLY A 140 5.43 -1.25 -6.28
C GLY A 140 4.64 -0.40 -5.29
N TRP A 141 5.25 0.68 -4.81
CA TRP A 141 4.60 1.64 -3.93
C TRP A 141 5.10 3.06 -4.19
N SER A 142 4.29 4.04 -3.81
CA SER A 142 4.67 5.45 -3.85
C SER A 142 4.11 6.20 -2.65
N TYR A 143 4.85 7.21 -2.21
CA TYR A 143 4.49 8.10 -1.11
C TYR A 143 4.03 9.44 -1.66
N SER A 144 2.96 9.98 -1.07
CA SER A 144 2.53 11.36 -1.24
C SER A 144 2.81 12.13 0.05
N TYR A 145 3.21 13.39 -0.10
CA TYR A 145 3.63 14.27 0.98
C TYR A 145 2.85 15.59 0.91
N ASN A 146 2.63 16.22 2.08
CA ASN A 146 2.07 17.57 2.22
C ASN A 146 2.99 18.65 1.65
#